data_AF-A0A8H5M1P9-F1
#
_entry.id   AF-A0A8H5M1P9-F1
#
_cell.length_a   1.000
_cell.length_b   1.000
_cell.length_c   1.000
_cell.angle_alpha   90.00
_cell.angle_beta   90.00
_cell.angle_gamma   90.00
#
_symmetry.space_group_name_H-M   'P 1'
#
loop_
_entity.id
_entity.type
_entity.pdbx_description
1 polymer ?
#
loop_
_entity_poly.entity_id
_entity_poly.type
_entity_poly.pdbx_seq_one_letter_code
_entity_poly.pdbx_strand_id
1 'polypeptide(L)'
;MSLLFATIDDPPRPQQPFLLLQSSIAQSSIPLLCQILAKNLKTRSSNHFLLFSFVYPPPDILKDVLILPENIETFDWTDTIPGYDDNWSDSRAAILLAAERAPSGSIEVVIDSIDTLCSDVGSVSETYKFLVELHNLIRARPIPSRLVLHATRPSKLVPLLAQPSFSPSITQLIVHPPVLLTHLARDYLTPPPPASLKAKFWTAFLPLSERTHDVERLVYGASGEGSGSTIEMVVEILIRGGEGSGRKRGIERELEGWSLLNSTCDLTKLESLREIWIKKTVTEVALDPTQNMSFNLSLTSSQQESRAQVPLPYAHEGKQTPDSAGSQRNNAYNILRS
;
A
#
# COMPACT_ATOMS: atom_id res chain seq x y z
N MET A 1 -5.02 -3.03 -17.04
CA MET A 1 -3.86 -2.16 -17.26
C MET A 1 -3.05 -2.20 -15.97
N SER A 2 -1.74 -2.40 -16.07
CA SER A 2 -0.82 -2.39 -14.92
C SER A 2 -0.80 -1.00 -14.28
N LEU A 3 -1.03 -0.93 -12.97
CA LEU A 3 -0.94 0.29 -12.17
C LEU A 3 0.51 0.71 -11.95
N LEU A 4 1.41 -0.26 -11.83
CA LEU A 4 2.85 0.03 -11.69
C LEU A 4 3.40 0.67 -12.97
N PHE A 5 3.04 0.13 -14.13
CA PHE A 5 3.38 0.71 -15.43
C PHE A 5 2.87 2.15 -15.53
N ALA A 6 1.60 2.39 -15.16
CA ALA A 6 1.04 3.74 -15.18
C ALA A 6 1.68 4.71 -14.15
N THR A 7 2.48 4.20 -13.22
CA THR A 7 3.18 5.01 -12.21
C THR A 7 4.64 5.28 -12.59
N ILE A 8 5.28 4.33 -13.26
CA ILE A 8 6.70 4.38 -13.63
C ILE A 8 6.90 4.87 -15.07
N ASP A 9 6.03 4.45 -16.00
CA ASP A 9 6.26 4.58 -17.44
C ASP A 9 5.40 5.70 -18.04
N ASP A 10 4.20 5.91 -17.50
CA ASP A 10 3.35 7.03 -17.93
C ASP A 10 3.81 8.36 -17.31
N PRO A 11 3.58 9.49 -18.01
CA PRO A 11 3.72 10.81 -17.39
C PRO A 11 2.87 10.89 -16.11
N PRO A 12 3.31 11.62 -15.07
CA PRO A 12 2.65 11.61 -13.79
C PRO A 12 1.26 12.14 -14.03
N ARG A 13 0.26 11.42 -13.54
CA ARG A 13 -1.09 11.92 -13.64
C ARG A 13 -1.12 13.28 -12.95
N PRO A 14 -1.72 14.31 -13.58
CA PRO A 14 -1.92 15.63 -12.97
C PRO A 14 -2.40 15.61 -11.52
N GLN A 15 -3.11 14.54 -11.16
CA GLN A 15 -3.78 14.34 -9.89
C GLN A 15 -2.94 13.61 -8.84
N GLN A 16 -1.70 13.22 -9.12
CA GLN A 16 -0.82 12.47 -8.20
C GLN A 16 0.49 13.22 -7.91
N PRO A 17 0.43 14.33 -7.15
CA PRO A 17 1.59 15.16 -6.85
C PRO A 17 2.54 14.51 -5.83
N PHE A 18 2.19 13.35 -5.27
CA PHE A 18 2.96 12.69 -4.22
C PHE A 18 3.16 11.20 -4.51
N LEU A 19 4.43 10.77 -4.54
CA LEU A 19 4.87 9.38 -4.63
C LEU A 19 5.70 9.02 -3.40
N LEU A 20 5.32 7.93 -2.74
CA LEU A 20 6.05 7.37 -1.61
C LEU A 20 6.57 5.98 -1.97
N LEU A 21 7.90 5.82 -2.02
CA LEU A 21 8.53 4.51 -2.12
C LEU A 21 8.89 4.01 -0.72
N GLN A 22 8.58 2.75 -0.45
CA GLN A 22 8.89 2.12 0.82
C GLN A 22 9.71 0.86 0.61
N SER A 23 10.97 0.93 1.06
CA SER A 23 11.88 -0.20 1.20
C SER A 23 11.68 -0.92 2.53
N SER A 24 12.33 -2.07 2.66
CA SER A 24 12.62 -2.72 3.93
C SER A 24 14.09 -3.16 3.92
N ILE A 25 14.60 -3.60 5.06
CA ILE A 25 15.92 -4.25 5.12
C ILE A 25 15.95 -5.43 4.14
N ALA A 26 14.87 -6.21 4.10
CA ALA A 26 14.72 -7.40 3.26
C ALA A 26 14.57 -7.13 1.76
N GLN A 27 14.19 -5.93 1.33
CA GLN A 27 14.02 -5.59 -0.10
C GLN A 27 14.13 -4.08 -0.32
N SER A 28 15.05 -3.66 -1.19
CA SER A 28 15.25 -2.25 -1.56
C SER A 28 14.41 -1.84 -2.76
N SER A 29 13.80 -0.65 -2.68
CA SER A 29 13.06 0.01 -3.76
C SER A 29 13.92 0.99 -4.56
N ILE A 30 15.22 1.07 -4.28
CA ILE A 30 16.14 1.95 -5.01
C ILE A 30 16.23 1.61 -6.50
N PRO A 31 16.25 0.33 -6.93
CA PRO A 31 16.19 0.02 -8.35
C PRO A 31 14.94 0.60 -9.05
N LEU A 32 13.79 0.63 -8.35
CA LEU A 32 12.58 1.30 -8.83
C LEU A 32 12.79 2.82 -8.94
N LEU A 33 13.39 3.45 -7.93
CA LEU A 33 13.67 4.89 -7.94
C LEU A 33 14.59 5.29 -9.10
N CYS A 34 15.69 4.55 -9.29
CA CYS A 34 16.62 4.72 -10.41
C CYS A 34 15.87 4.66 -11.74
N GLN A 35 14.99 3.67 -11.90
CA GLN A 35 14.23 3.51 -13.13
C GLN A 35 13.23 4.65 -13.37
N ILE A 36 12.51 5.09 -12.32
CA ILE A 36 11.57 6.22 -12.40
C ILE A 36 12.32 7.49 -12.83
N LEU A 37 13.47 7.77 -12.22
CA LEU A 37 14.31 8.92 -12.56
C LEU A 37 14.82 8.81 -14.00
N ALA A 38 15.41 7.68 -14.38
CA ALA A 38 15.96 7.46 -15.71
C ALA A 38 14.89 7.62 -16.81
N LYS A 39 13.66 7.14 -16.58
CA LYS A 39 12.54 7.32 -17.53
C LYS A 39 12.04 8.76 -17.55
N ASN A 40 11.87 9.40 -16.40
CA ASN A 40 11.36 10.78 -16.34
C ASN A 40 12.34 11.77 -16.97
N LEU A 41 13.64 11.63 -16.73
CA LEU A 41 14.68 12.46 -17.35
C LEU A 41 14.72 12.29 -18.87
N LYS A 42 14.54 11.07 -19.38
CA LYS A 42 14.50 10.80 -20.83
C LYS A 42 13.25 11.33 -21.51
N THR A 43 12.11 11.30 -20.83
CA THR A 43 10.80 11.63 -21.44
C THR A 43 10.37 13.08 -21.21
N ARG A 44 10.94 13.78 -20.22
CA ARG A 44 10.50 15.13 -19.79
C ARG A 44 11.62 16.14 -19.76
N SER A 45 12.10 16.52 -20.95
CA SER A 45 13.12 17.55 -21.10
C SER A 45 12.72 18.93 -20.54
N SER A 46 11.41 19.20 -20.39
CA SER A 46 10.90 20.47 -19.84
C SER A 46 10.74 20.50 -18.32
N ASN A 47 10.79 19.35 -17.65
CA ASN A 47 10.68 19.29 -16.19
C ASN A 47 12.03 19.55 -15.56
N HIS A 48 12.08 20.24 -14.43
CA HIS A 48 13.31 20.42 -13.66
C HIS A 48 13.34 19.44 -12.48
N PHE A 49 14.47 18.79 -12.24
CA PHE A 49 14.62 17.71 -11.26
C PHE A 49 15.56 18.16 -10.14
N LEU A 50 15.13 17.98 -8.89
CA LEU A 50 15.96 18.22 -7.71
C LEU A 50 16.14 16.89 -6.98
N LEU A 51 17.37 16.36 -6.95
CA LEU A 51 17.70 15.12 -6.26
C LEU A 51 18.50 15.42 -4.99
N PHE A 52 17.91 15.13 -3.84
CA PHE A 52 18.51 15.29 -2.52
C PHE A 52 18.90 13.91 -1.97
N SER A 53 20.20 13.70 -1.78
CA SER A 53 20.80 12.40 -1.45
C SER A 53 21.35 12.38 -0.02
N PHE A 54 20.89 11.44 0.80
CA PHE A 54 21.25 11.25 2.20
C PHE A 54 21.87 9.88 2.46
N VAL A 55 21.53 8.87 1.64
CA VAL A 55 22.04 7.49 1.82
C VAL A 55 22.78 7.01 0.59
N TYR A 56 22.30 7.35 -0.60
CA TYR A 56 22.85 6.87 -1.86
C TYR A 56 23.44 8.03 -2.64
N PRO A 57 24.75 8.03 -2.94
CA PRO A 57 25.36 9.08 -3.74
C PRO A 57 24.63 9.28 -5.08
N PRO A 58 24.52 10.52 -5.60
CA PRO A 58 23.84 10.77 -6.86
C PRO A 58 24.30 9.87 -8.03
N PRO A 59 25.60 9.55 -8.21
CA PRO A 59 26.05 8.64 -9.26
C PRO A 59 25.41 7.23 -9.20
N ASP A 60 25.14 6.72 -8.00
CA ASP A 60 24.55 5.39 -7.82
C ASP A 60 23.06 5.38 -8.19
N ILE A 61 22.36 6.47 -7.88
CA ILE A 61 20.95 6.65 -8.25
C ILE A 61 20.81 6.90 -9.76
N LEU A 62 21.74 7.63 -10.35
CA LEU A 62 21.70 8.08 -11.75
C LEU A 62 22.47 7.18 -12.73
N LYS A 63 22.96 6.02 -12.30
CA LYS A 63 23.76 5.09 -13.09
C LYS A 63 23.15 4.69 -14.46
N ASP A 64 21.82 4.67 -14.57
CA ASP A 64 21.10 4.28 -15.80
C ASP A 64 20.88 5.47 -16.77
N VAL A 65 21.42 6.65 -16.44
CA VAL A 65 21.36 7.88 -17.21
C VAL A 65 22.74 8.12 -17.87
N LEU A 66 22.86 7.75 -19.15
CA LEU A 66 24.13 7.84 -19.90
C LEU A 66 24.69 9.26 -20.02
N ILE A 67 23.80 10.26 -20.13
CA ILE A 67 24.15 11.67 -20.26
C ILE A 67 23.25 12.42 -19.30
N LEU A 68 23.85 13.07 -18.29
CA LEU A 68 23.11 13.91 -17.35
C LEU A 68 22.55 15.12 -18.11
N PRO A 69 21.21 15.28 -18.15
CA PRO A 69 20.62 16.44 -18.79
C PRO A 69 20.86 17.71 -17.94
N GLU A 70 20.79 18.89 -18.55
CA GLU A 70 21.01 20.17 -17.84
C GLU A 70 19.88 20.52 -16.84
N ASN A 71 18.76 19.78 -16.88
CA ASN A 71 17.57 20.03 -16.07
C ASN A 71 17.56 19.25 -14.75
N ILE A 72 18.65 18.60 -14.34
CA ILE A 72 18.78 17.97 -13.02
C ILE A 72 19.83 18.68 -12.17
N GLU A 73 19.43 19.03 -10.94
CA GLU A 73 20.32 19.49 -9.88
C GLU A 73 20.41 18.42 -8.81
N THR A 74 21.63 18.08 -8.42
CA THR A 74 21.91 17.08 -7.40
C THR A 74 22.54 17.73 -6.19
N PHE A 75 22.05 17.35 -5.01
CA PHE A 75 22.56 17.79 -3.74
C PHE A 75 22.92 16.55 -2.92
N ASP A 76 24.17 16.48 -2.49
CA ASP A 76 24.74 15.31 -1.83
C ASP A 76 25.06 15.65 -0.37
N TRP A 77 24.37 14.98 0.55
CA TRP A 77 24.62 15.03 2.01
C TRP A 77 25.04 13.66 2.54
N THR A 78 25.45 12.72 1.69
CA THR A 78 25.89 11.40 2.15
C THR A 78 27.08 11.46 3.11
N ASP A 79 27.90 12.52 3.02
CA ASP A 79 29.05 12.77 3.90
C ASP A 79 28.74 13.74 5.08
N THR A 80 27.54 14.34 5.14
CA THR A 80 27.20 15.38 6.14
C THR A 80 26.39 14.81 7.30
N ILE A 81 27.05 14.09 8.20
CA ILE A 81 26.39 13.37 9.30
C ILE A 81 26.45 14.18 10.61
N PRO A 82 25.30 14.50 11.25
CA PRO A 82 25.29 15.27 12.50
C PRO A 82 26.08 14.56 13.61
N GLY A 83 26.98 15.30 14.25
CA GLY A 83 27.86 14.81 15.31
C GLY A 83 29.17 14.15 14.84
N TYR A 84 29.33 13.94 13.53
CA TYR A 84 30.58 13.45 12.93
C TYR A 84 31.26 14.50 12.05
N ASP A 85 30.48 15.40 11.44
CA ASP A 85 30.99 16.53 10.66
C ASP A 85 30.90 17.84 11.48
N ASP A 86 32.03 18.50 11.68
CA ASP A 86 32.12 19.81 12.35
C ASP A 86 31.39 20.91 11.56
N ASN A 87 31.19 20.72 10.25
CA ASN A 87 30.49 21.65 9.36
C ASN A 87 29.04 21.24 9.09
N TRP A 88 28.48 20.33 9.89
CA TRP A 88 27.09 19.92 9.71
C TRP A 88 26.15 21.13 9.71
N SER A 89 25.26 21.16 8.74
CA SER A 89 24.21 22.17 8.61
C SER A 89 22.87 21.51 8.32
N ASP A 90 21.82 22.12 8.86
CA ASP A 90 20.45 21.66 8.63
C ASP A 90 20.07 21.79 7.15
N SER A 91 19.90 20.65 6.47
CA SER A 91 19.59 20.58 5.04
C SER A 91 18.20 21.09 4.70
N ARG A 92 17.27 21.20 5.67
CA ARG A 92 15.87 21.61 5.42
C ARG A 92 15.78 22.97 4.72
N ALA A 93 16.53 23.96 5.21
CA ALA A 93 16.52 25.30 4.64
C ALA A 93 17.09 25.30 3.22
N ALA A 94 18.15 24.53 2.97
CA ALA A 94 18.75 24.39 1.64
C ALA A 94 17.80 23.71 0.65
N ILE A 95 17.06 22.69 1.08
CA ILE A 95 16.06 21.99 0.26
C ILE A 95 14.91 22.92 -0.13
N LEU A 96 14.33 23.66 0.84
CA LEU A 96 13.28 24.64 0.56
C LEU A 96 13.78 25.70 -0.42
N LEU A 97 14.97 26.25 -0.16
CA LEU A 97 15.57 27.29 -1.01
C LEU A 97 15.84 26.79 -2.44
N ALA A 98 16.32 25.55 -2.60
CA ALA A 98 16.52 24.94 -3.91
C ALA A 98 15.18 24.78 -4.64
N ALA A 99 14.14 24.30 -3.93
CA ALA A 99 12.80 24.20 -4.49
C ALA A 99 12.24 25.57 -4.89
N GLU A 100 12.43 26.63 -4.10
CA GLU A 100 12.00 27.99 -4.45
C GLU A 100 12.74 28.56 -5.67
N ARG A 101 14.05 28.33 -5.74
CA ARG A 101 14.93 28.88 -6.80
C ARG A 101 14.85 28.13 -8.13
N ALA A 102 14.31 26.92 -8.13
CA ALA A 102 14.16 26.14 -9.36
C ALA A 102 13.43 26.96 -10.45
N PRO A 103 13.73 26.76 -11.74
CA PRO A 103 13.12 27.50 -12.85
C PRO A 103 11.58 27.47 -12.84
N SER A 104 10.95 28.55 -13.31
CA SER A 104 9.50 28.60 -13.50
C SER A 104 9.02 27.43 -14.36
N GLY A 105 8.12 26.59 -13.85
CA GLY A 105 7.67 25.38 -14.53
C GLY A 105 7.40 24.23 -13.56
N SER A 106 7.22 23.04 -14.14
CA SER A 106 7.04 21.79 -13.41
C SER A 106 8.36 21.31 -12.81
N ILE A 107 8.32 20.91 -11.53
CA ILE A 107 9.48 20.33 -10.85
C ILE A 107 9.20 18.94 -10.30
N GLU A 108 10.21 18.09 -10.28
CA GLU A 108 10.18 16.80 -9.60
C GLU A 108 11.25 16.80 -8.51
N VAL A 109 10.81 16.78 -7.25
CA VAL A 109 11.68 16.78 -6.08
C VAL A 109 11.79 15.37 -5.55
N VAL A 110 13.01 14.87 -5.40
CA VAL A 110 13.31 13.52 -4.92
C VAL A 110 14.17 13.59 -3.66
N ILE A 111 13.72 12.91 -2.61
CA ILE A 111 14.51 12.69 -1.38
C ILE A 111 14.70 11.18 -1.23
N ASP A 112 15.95 10.72 -1.27
CA ASP A 112 16.30 9.30 -1.28
C ASP A 112 16.16 8.60 0.08
N SER A 113 16.09 9.33 1.19
CA SER A 113 15.86 8.76 2.52
C SER A 113 15.32 9.79 3.52
N ILE A 114 14.00 9.78 3.71
CA ILE A 114 13.37 10.66 4.71
C ILE A 114 13.64 10.23 6.15
N ASP A 115 14.00 8.96 6.37
CA ASP A 115 14.29 8.43 7.70
C ASP A 115 15.65 8.94 8.21
N THR A 116 16.64 9.04 7.31
CA THR A 116 17.94 9.67 7.61
C THR A 116 17.75 11.16 7.90
N LEU A 117 17.03 11.88 7.03
CA LEU A 117 16.66 13.27 7.28
C LEU A 117 15.93 13.45 8.63
N CYS A 118 15.03 12.53 8.99
CA CYS A 118 14.35 12.56 10.29
C CYS A 118 15.29 12.32 11.47
N SER A 119 16.26 11.42 11.30
CA SER A 119 17.29 11.14 12.28
C SER A 119 18.18 12.36 12.50
N ASP A 120 18.60 13.01 11.42
CA ASP A 120 19.45 14.20 11.44
C ASP A 120 18.78 15.40 12.11
N VAL A 121 17.49 15.61 11.82
CA VAL A 121 16.66 16.64 12.48
C VAL A 121 16.39 16.29 13.95
N GLY A 122 16.36 15.00 14.30
CA GLY A 122 16.07 14.52 15.66
C GLY A 122 14.60 14.66 16.09
N SER A 123 13.68 15.08 15.21
CA SER A 123 12.27 15.31 15.54
C SER A 123 11.31 14.95 14.40
N VAL A 124 10.51 13.89 14.59
CA VAL A 124 9.48 13.44 13.64
C VAL A 124 8.49 14.56 13.31
N SER A 125 8.10 15.36 14.31
CA SER A 125 7.13 16.43 14.14
C SER A 125 7.67 17.58 13.30
N GLU A 126 8.94 17.93 13.45
CA GLU A 126 9.57 18.98 12.66
C GLU A 126 9.85 18.53 11.24
N THR A 127 10.34 17.29 11.06
CA THR A 127 10.52 16.71 9.72
C THR A 127 9.19 16.62 8.99
N TYR A 128 8.10 16.22 9.67
CA TYR A 128 6.76 16.22 9.07
C TYR A 128 6.30 17.62 8.65
N LYS A 129 6.47 18.64 9.52
CA LYS A 129 6.14 20.04 9.18
C LYS A 129 6.91 20.52 7.96
N PHE A 130 8.21 20.25 7.91
CA PHE A 130 9.06 20.56 6.76
C PHE A 130 8.56 19.87 5.47
N LEU A 131 8.23 18.58 5.53
CA LEU A 131 7.72 17.85 4.36
C LEU A 131 6.37 18.39 3.89
N VAL A 132 5.51 18.85 4.80
CA VAL A 132 4.24 19.53 4.45
C VAL A 132 4.51 20.86 3.73
N GLU A 133 5.44 21.66 4.24
CA GLU A 133 5.84 22.93 3.63
C GLU A 133 6.40 22.72 2.22
N LEU A 134 7.35 21.78 2.08
CA LEU A 134 7.92 21.39 0.79
C LEU A 134 6.85 20.87 -0.18
N HIS A 135 5.92 20.02 0.29
CA HIS A 135 4.83 19.51 -0.54
C HIS A 135 3.91 20.64 -1.03
N ASN A 136 3.59 21.61 -0.17
CA ASN A 136 2.76 22.76 -0.53
C ASN A 136 3.46 23.65 -1.58
N LEU A 137 4.76 23.87 -1.46
CA LEU A 137 5.56 24.59 -2.44
C LEU A 137 5.51 23.91 -3.81
N ILE A 138 5.75 22.58 -3.85
CA ILE A 138 5.71 21.80 -5.10
C ILE A 138 4.30 21.81 -5.71
N ARG A 139 3.26 21.70 -4.88
CA ARG A 139 1.86 21.71 -5.31
C ARG A 139 1.42 23.08 -5.85
N ALA A 140 2.03 24.17 -5.41
CA ALA A 140 1.73 25.52 -5.91
C ALA A 140 2.26 25.78 -7.33
N ARG A 141 3.11 24.89 -7.86
CA ARG A 141 3.68 25.01 -9.21
C ARG A 141 2.78 24.41 -10.30
N PRO A 142 3.02 24.76 -11.58
CA PRO A 142 2.33 24.13 -12.69
C PRO A 142 2.44 22.60 -12.67
N ILE A 143 1.35 21.97 -13.09
CA ILE A 143 1.29 20.52 -13.27
C ILE A 143 2.08 20.14 -14.54
N PRO A 144 2.86 19.04 -14.54
CA PRO A 144 2.99 18.05 -13.46
C PRO A 144 4.21 18.30 -12.56
N SER A 145 3.97 18.84 -11.36
CA SER A 145 4.98 18.89 -10.28
C SER A 145 4.74 17.76 -9.28
N ARG A 146 5.82 17.13 -8.81
CA ARG A 146 5.75 15.91 -8.01
C ARG A 146 6.80 15.88 -6.90
N LEU A 147 6.39 15.44 -5.72
CA LEU A 147 7.27 15.07 -4.61
C LEU A 147 7.42 13.54 -4.59
N VAL A 148 8.65 13.06 -4.63
CA VAL A 148 9.02 11.64 -4.53
C VAL A 148 9.83 11.45 -3.25
N LEU A 149 9.31 10.67 -2.32
CA LEU A 149 9.98 10.36 -1.05
C LEU A 149 10.29 8.87 -0.99
N HIS A 150 11.48 8.53 -0.54
CA HIS A 150 11.85 7.16 -0.17
C HIS A 150 11.97 7.03 1.34
N ALA A 151 11.41 5.94 1.86
CA ALA A 151 11.46 5.56 3.27
C ALA A 151 11.82 4.08 3.44
N THR A 152 12.37 3.71 4.59
CA THR A 152 12.70 2.33 4.96
C THR A 152 11.81 1.87 6.12
N ARG A 153 11.19 0.69 5.97
CA ARG A 153 10.37 0.08 7.02
C ARG A 153 11.26 -0.53 8.12
N PRO A 154 10.95 -0.31 9.41
CA PRO A 154 9.87 0.54 9.94
C PRO A 154 10.23 2.04 9.91
N SER A 155 9.29 2.89 9.53
CA SER A 155 9.44 4.34 9.53
C SER A 155 8.37 5.00 10.40
N LYS A 156 8.79 5.99 11.20
CA LYS A 156 7.87 6.81 12.02
C LYS A 156 7.11 7.85 11.18
N LEU A 157 7.64 8.20 10.01
CA LEU A 157 7.05 9.20 9.11
C LEU A 157 5.98 8.61 8.19
N VAL A 158 6.18 7.38 7.70
CA VAL A 158 5.26 6.74 6.74
C VAL A 158 3.79 6.77 7.19
N PRO A 159 3.42 6.44 8.45
CA PRO A 159 2.03 6.53 8.90
C PRO A 159 1.42 7.93 8.84
N LEU A 160 2.25 8.98 8.97
CA LEU A 160 1.83 10.38 8.88
C LEU A 160 1.69 10.82 7.41
N LEU A 161 2.67 10.47 6.58
CA LEU A 161 2.70 10.80 5.15
C LEU A 161 1.61 10.07 4.36
N ALA A 162 1.23 8.88 4.81
CA ALA A 162 0.13 8.13 4.21
C ALA A 162 -1.24 8.73 4.52
N GLN A 163 -1.38 9.69 5.46
CA GLN A 163 -2.69 10.26 5.81
C GLN A 163 -3.23 11.19 4.70
N PRO A 164 -4.56 11.28 4.53
CA PRO A 164 -5.18 12.24 3.61
C PRO A 164 -4.88 13.71 3.95
N SER A 165 -4.51 14.00 5.21
CA SER A 165 -4.12 15.33 5.68
C SER A 165 -2.78 15.81 5.10
N PHE A 166 -1.86 14.89 4.81
CA PHE A 166 -0.60 15.22 4.14
C PHE A 166 -0.82 15.48 2.65
N SER A 167 -1.46 14.53 1.97
CA SER A 167 -1.85 14.69 0.58
C SER A 167 -3.17 13.96 0.28
N PRO A 168 -4.17 14.61 -0.34
CA PRO A 168 -5.46 13.99 -0.62
C PRO A 168 -5.32 12.81 -1.60
N SER A 169 -4.32 12.85 -2.48
CA SER A 169 -3.93 11.74 -3.35
C SER A 169 -2.52 11.27 -3.02
N ILE A 170 -2.31 9.96 -3.05
CA ILE A 170 -1.00 9.34 -2.86
C ILE A 170 -0.89 8.14 -3.79
N THR A 171 0.29 7.98 -4.39
CA THR A 171 0.72 6.70 -4.92
C THR A 171 1.84 6.20 -4.03
N GLN A 172 1.63 5.04 -3.41
CA GLN A 172 2.61 4.41 -2.55
C GLN A 172 3.05 3.09 -3.17
N LEU A 173 4.36 2.91 -3.31
CA LEU A 173 4.99 1.69 -3.83
C LEU A 173 5.75 1.03 -2.69
N ILE A 174 5.26 -0.11 -2.23
CA ILE A 174 5.88 -0.89 -1.15
C ILE A 174 6.50 -2.12 -1.78
N VAL A 175 7.82 -2.28 -1.63
CA VAL A 175 8.52 -3.44 -2.19
C VAL A 175 8.63 -4.56 -1.16
N HIS A 176 8.40 -5.78 -1.64
CA HIS A 176 8.41 -7.01 -0.86
C HIS A 176 9.31 -8.04 -1.53
N PRO A 177 10.02 -8.87 -0.75
CA PRO A 177 10.82 -9.95 -1.33
C PRO A 177 9.90 -11.05 -1.90
N PRO A 178 10.20 -11.64 -3.08
CA PRO A 178 9.36 -12.68 -3.69
C PRO A 178 9.09 -13.89 -2.78
N VAL A 179 10.06 -14.26 -1.93
CA VAL A 179 9.93 -15.36 -0.95
C VAL A 179 8.70 -15.22 -0.05
N LEU A 180 8.22 -14.00 0.20
CA LEU A 180 6.99 -13.76 0.96
C LEU A 180 5.77 -14.43 0.30
N LEU A 181 5.67 -14.35 -1.02
CA LEU A 181 4.57 -14.99 -1.76
C LEU A 181 4.75 -16.51 -1.81
N THR A 182 5.98 -17.00 -1.92
CA THR A 182 6.29 -18.44 -1.82
C THR A 182 5.88 -19.01 -0.47
N HIS A 183 6.18 -18.30 0.61
CA HIS A 183 5.78 -18.68 1.97
C HIS A 183 4.25 -18.69 2.15
N LEU A 184 3.54 -17.66 1.66
CA LEU A 184 2.08 -17.64 1.67
C LEU A 184 1.45 -18.78 0.86
N ALA A 185 2.03 -19.09 -0.29
CA ALA A 185 1.56 -20.20 -1.12
C ALA A 185 1.76 -21.55 -0.44
N ARG A 186 2.93 -21.78 0.17
CA ARG A 186 3.33 -23.06 0.75
C ARG A 186 2.72 -23.31 2.12
N ASP A 187 2.84 -22.35 3.03
CA ASP A 187 2.57 -22.58 4.45
C ASP A 187 1.16 -22.12 4.85
N TYR A 188 0.57 -21.17 4.11
CA TYR A 188 -0.79 -20.69 4.34
C TYR A 188 -1.81 -21.19 3.30
N LEU A 189 -1.34 -21.90 2.25
CA LEU A 189 -2.18 -22.36 1.14
C LEU A 189 -2.99 -21.21 0.52
N THR A 190 -2.36 -20.04 0.43
CA THR A 190 -2.92 -18.81 -0.14
C THR A 190 -1.96 -18.24 -1.19
N PRO A 191 -1.81 -18.92 -2.35
CA PRO A 191 -0.98 -18.39 -3.42
C PRO A 191 -1.55 -17.07 -3.96
N PRO A 192 -0.72 -16.18 -4.54
CA PRO A 192 -1.18 -14.95 -5.15
C PRO A 192 -2.26 -15.20 -6.24
N PRO A 193 -3.21 -14.26 -6.43
CA PRO A 193 -4.14 -14.30 -7.56
C PRO A 193 -3.41 -14.39 -8.90
N PRO A 194 -3.92 -15.15 -9.88
CA PRO A 194 -5.26 -15.73 -9.94
C PRO A 194 -5.40 -17.11 -9.26
N ALA A 195 -4.35 -17.67 -8.66
CA ALA A 195 -4.39 -19.01 -8.09
C ALA A 195 -5.27 -19.12 -6.82
N SER A 196 -5.56 -18.01 -6.15
CA SER A 196 -6.54 -17.93 -5.07
C SER A 196 -7.45 -16.71 -5.18
N LEU A 197 -8.54 -16.71 -4.42
CA LEU A 197 -9.45 -15.56 -4.33
C LEU A 197 -8.72 -14.33 -3.74
N LYS A 198 -8.83 -13.17 -4.41
CA LYS A 198 -8.20 -11.91 -3.98
C LYS A 198 -8.46 -11.61 -2.48
N ALA A 199 -9.70 -11.74 -2.01
CA ALA A 199 -10.06 -11.46 -0.62
C ALA A 199 -9.34 -12.38 0.39
N LYS A 200 -9.25 -13.68 0.08
CA LYS A 200 -8.53 -14.65 0.92
C LYS A 200 -7.03 -14.32 0.96
N PHE A 201 -6.45 -14.04 -0.21
CA PHE A 201 -5.04 -13.68 -0.33
C PHE A 201 -4.71 -12.43 0.50
N TRP A 202 -5.45 -11.34 0.33
CA TRP A 202 -5.17 -10.09 1.04
C TRP A 202 -5.33 -10.21 2.56
N THR A 203 -6.27 -11.04 3.03
CA THR A 203 -6.45 -11.33 4.46
C THR A 203 -5.21 -11.99 5.07
N ALA A 204 -4.50 -12.83 4.31
CA ALA A 204 -3.26 -13.46 4.76
C ALA A 204 -2.01 -12.59 4.52
N PHE A 205 -1.96 -11.90 3.37
CA PHE A 205 -0.81 -11.10 2.95
C PHE A 205 -0.59 -9.89 3.84
N LEU A 206 -1.62 -9.10 4.15
CA LEU A 206 -1.45 -7.82 4.86
C LEU A 206 -0.86 -7.98 6.27
N PRO A 207 -1.41 -8.85 7.15
CA PRO A 207 -0.85 -8.99 8.49
C PRO A 207 0.55 -9.62 8.49
N LEU A 208 0.90 -10.38 7.45
CA LEU A 208 2.22 -10.98 7.32
C LEU A 208 3.24 -9.97 6.79
N SER A 209 2.91 -9.18 5.77
CA SER A 209 3.82 -8.20 5.17
C SER A 209 4.12 -7.02 6.11
N GLU A 210 3.23 -6.73 7.05
CA GLU A 210 3.44 -5.73 8.11
C GLU A 210 4.36 -6.23 9.24
N ARG A 211 4.47 -7.56 9.43
CA ARG A 211 5.36 -8.16 10.43
C ARG A 211 6.80 -8.21 9.91
N THR A 212 7.51 -7.09 10.03
CA THR A 212 8.87 -6.94 9.50
C THR A 212 9.83 -8.06 9.93
N HIS A 213 9.81 -8.44 11.21
CA HIS A 213 10.66 -9.52 11.73
C HIS A 213 10.38 -10.89 11.06
N ASP A 214 9.13 -11.18 10.71
CA ASP A 214 8.77 -12.43 10.04
C ASP A 214 9.29 -12.43 8.61
N VAL A 215 9.13 -11.32 7.89
CA VAL A 215 9.64 -11.15 6.53
C VAL A 215 11.18 -11.23 6.51
N GLU A 216 11.85 -10.57 7.45
CA GLU A 216 13.30 -10.64 7.60
C GLU A 216 13.78 -12.06 7.92
N ARG A 217 13.07 -12.80 8.77
CA ARG A 217 13.38 -14.20 9.04
C ARG A 217 13.24 -15.09 7.81
N LEU A 218 12.28 -14.81 6.93
CA LEU A 218 12.15 -15.54 5.65
C LEU A 218 13.32 -15.28 4.70
N VAL A 219 13.95 -14.11 4.75
CA VAL A 219 15.07 -13.76 3.86
C VAL A 219 16.42 -14.11 4.47
N TYR A 220 16.63 -13.81 5.75
CA TYR A 220 17.91 -13.89 6.46
C TYR A 220 17.99 -15.01 7.49
N GLY A 221 16.91 -15.74 7.75
CA GLY A 221 16.90 -16.86 8.69
C GLY A 221 17.69 -18.06 8.21
N ALA A 222 17.85 -19.07 9.06
CA ALA A 222 18.57 -20.30 8.75
C ALA A 222 18.02 -21.08 7.53
N SER A 223 16.76 -20.84 7.17
CA SER A 223 16.10 -21.39 5.98
C SER A 223 15.79 -20.34 4.93
N GLY A 224 16.35 -19.12 5.07
CA GLY A 224 16.16 -18.05 4.12
C GLY A 224 17.00 -18.25 2.87
N GLU A 225 16.50 -17.74 1.75
CA GLU A 225 17.18 -17.84 0.45
C GLU A 225 18.45 -16.98 0.37
N GLY A 226 18.64 -16.04 1.32
CA GLY A 226 19.79 -15.16 1.39
C GLY A 226 19.68 -13.97 0.44
N SER A 227 19.64 -12.76 1.01
CA SER A 227 19.50 -11.46 0.35
C SER A 227 18.20 -11.28 -0.48
N GLY A 228 17.45 -10.21 -0.19
CA GLY A 228 16.42 -9.73 -1.11
C GLY A 228 17.05 -9.45 -2.46
N SER A 229 16.67 -10.23 -3.47
CA SER A 229 17.22 -10.10 -4.82
C SER A 229 17.00 -8.67 -5.32
N THR A 230 18.06 -8.02 -5.81
CA THR A 230 17.92 -6.76 -6.55
C THR A 230 17.40 -6.98 -7.97
N ILE A 231 17.30 -8.23 -8.40
CA ILE A 231 16.90 -8.63 -9.75
C ILE A 231 15.38 -8.72 -9.85
N GLU A 232 14.70 -9.21 -8.82
CA GLU A 232 13.25 -9.39 -8.81
C GLU A 232 12.65 -8.94 -7.49
N MET A 233 11.52 -8.25 -7.57
CA MET A 233 10.75 -7.86 -6.39
C MET A 233 9.26 -7.87 -6.67
N VAL A 234 8.49 -7.98 -5.60
CA VAL A 234 7.04 -7.84 -5.62
C VAL A 234 6.72 -6.43 -5.17
N VAL A 235 5.92 -5.70 -5.94
CA VAL A 235 5.55 -4.32 -5.64
C VAL A 235 4.08 -4.27 -5.29
N GLU A 236 3.77 -3.87 -4.06
CA GLU A 236 2.44 -3.49 -3.64
C GLU A 236 2.21 -2.03 -3.99
N ILE A 237 1.21 -1.79 -4.84
CA ILE A 237 0.82 -0.47 -5.30
C ILE A 237 -0.45 -0.07 -4.54
N LEU A 238 -0.38 1.03 -3.81
CA LEU A 238 -1.53 1.65 -3.15
C LEU A 238 -1.77 3.03 -3.76
N ILE A 239 -2.95 3.22 -4.36
CA ILE A 239 -3.35 4.49 -4.95
C ILE A 239 -4.57 5.03 -4.20
N ARG A 240 -4.46 6.26 -3.70
CA ARG A 240 -5.59 7.06 -3.25
C ARG A 240 -5.85 8.17 -4.26
N GLY A 241 -7.06 8.20 -4.83
CA GLY A 241 -7.52 9.27 -5.70
C GLY A 241 -7.95 10.52 -4.92
N GLY A 242 -7.54 11.70 -5.39
CA GLY A 242 -7.95 13.00 -4.84
C GLY A 242 -9.27 13.51 -5.43
N GLU A 243 -9.73 14.65 -4.92
CA GLU A 243 -10.89 15.38 -5.47
C GLU A 243 -10.61 15.74 -6.95
N GLY A 244 -11.53 15.37 -7.85
CA GLY A 244 -11.43 15.67 -9.29
C GLY A 244 -11.17 14.45 -10.19
N SER A 245 -10.90 13.26 -9.65
CA SER A 245 -10.69 12.05 -10.47
C SER A 245 -11.97 11.43 -11.06
N GLY A 246 -13.15 11.96 -10.74
CA GLY A 246 -14.46 11.42 -11.17
C GLY A 246 -14.79 10.01 -10.64
N ARG A 247 -13.78 9.28 -10.15
CA ARG A 247 -13.91 8.00 -9.46
C ARG A 247 -14.25 8.23 -7.99
N LYS A 248 -15.05 7.32 -7.43
CA LYS A 248 -15.37 7.31 -5.99
C LYS A 248 -14.06 7.34 -5.20
N ARG A 249 -14.00 8.14 -4.12
CA ARG A 249 -12.89 8.22 -3.16
C ARG A 249 -12.61 6.83 -2.59
N GLY A 250 -11.74 6.07 -3.25
CA GLY A 250 -11.38 4.71 -2.91
C GLY A 250 -9.87 4.56 -2.86
N ILE A 251 -9.43 3.57 -2.10
CA ILE A 251 -8.05 3.11 -2.10
C ILE A 251 -8.00 1.91 -3.05
N GLU A 252 -7.29 2.06 -4.16
CA GLU A 252 -6.97 0.95 -5.06
C GLU A 252 -5.68 0.29 -4.55
N ARG A 253 -5.66 -1.05 -4.49
CA ARG A 253 -4.50 -1.82 -4.04
C ARG A 253 -4.27 -3.01 -4.97
N GLU A 254 -3.06 -3.14 -5.50
CA GLU A 254 -2.65 -4.24 -6.38
C GLU A 254 -1.24 -4.73 -6.05
N LEU A 255 -0.92 -5.96 -6.47
CA LEU A 255 0.43 -6.51 -6.46
C LEU A 255 0.88 -6.77 -7.89
N GLU A 256 2.08 -6.31 -8.21
CA GLU A 256 2.72 -6.53 -9.49
C GLU A 256 4.17 -6.98 -9.31
N GLY A 257 4.73 -7.57 -10.36
CA GLY A 257 6.13 -7.94 -10.40
C GLY A 257 6.98 -6.80 -10.94
N TRP A 258 8.21 -6.72 -10.45
CA TRP A 258 9.25 -5.93 -11.07
C TRP A 258 10.50 -6.78 -11.21
N SER A 259 11.13 -6.70 -12.38
CA SER A 259 12.40 -7.35 -12.66
C SER A 259 13.36 -6.38 -13.32
N LEU A 260 14.64 -6.45 -12.98
CA LEU A 260 15.70 -5.68 -13.63
C LEU A 260 15.73 -5.92 -15.15
N LEU A 261 15.41 -7.14 -15.59
CA LEU A 261 15.41 -7.53 -17.00
C LEU A 261 14.14 -7.07 -17.74
N ASN A 262 12.99 -7.17 -17.07
CA ASN A 262 11.68 -7.00 -17.71
C ASN A 262 10.94 -5.72 -17.31
N SER A 263 11.54 -4.85 -16.47
CA SER A 263 10.85 -3.72 -15.84
C SER A 263 9.62 -4.21 -15.06
N THR A 264 8.52 -3.46 -15.10
CA THR A 264 7.19 -3.84 -14.64
C THR A 264 6.67 -5.07 -15.38
N CYS A 265 6.28 -6.12 -14.65
CA CYS A 265 5.78 -7.36 -15.24
C CYS A 265 4.69 -8.01 -14.37
N ASP A 266 3.96 -8.97 -14.95
CA ASP A 266 3.04 -9.81 -14.19
C ASP A 266 3.80 -10.69 -13.19
N LEU A 267 3.20 -10.98 -12.03
CA LEU A 267 3.81 -11.87 -11.02
C LEU A 267 4.15 -13.28 -11.56
N THR A 268 3.47 -13.72 -12.62
CA THR A 268 3.73 -15.00 -13.29
C THR A 268 5.02 -15.03 -14.10
N LYS A 269 5.61 -13.86 -14.37
CA LYS A 269 6.86 -13.70 -15.14
C LYS A 269 8.09 -13.57 -14.25
N LEU A 270 7.92 -13.54 -12.93
CA LEU A 270 9.04 -13.58 -11.99
C LEU A 270 9.54 -15.03 -11.88
N GLU A 271 10.81 -15.25 -12.22
CA GLU A 271 11.41 -16.59 -12.21
C GLU A 271 11.46 -17.15 -10.80
N SER A 272 11.70 -16.30 -9.79
CA SER A 272 11.66 -16.68 -8.37
C SER A 272 10.28 -17.21 -7.92
N LEU A 273 9.19 -16.84 -8.59
CA LEU A 273 7.83 -17.28 -8.26
C LEU A 273 7.34 -18.45 -9.12
N ARG A 274 8.17 -18.96 -10.03
CA ARG A 274 7.77 -19.96 -11.03
C ARG A 274 7.17 -21.22 -10.41
N GLU A 275 7.70 -21.68 -9.28
CA GLU A 275 7.21 -22.88 -8.59
C GLU A 275 5.76 -22.77 -8.10
N ILE A 276 5.32 -21.55 -7.74
CA ILE A 276 3.95 -21.28 -7.29
C ILE A 276 2.96 -21.55 -8.42
N TRP A 277 3.35 -21.24 -9.66
CA TRP A 277 2.47 -21.31 -10.83
C TRP A 277 2.49 -22.69 -11.51
N ILE A 278 3.59 -23.44 -11.39
CA ILE A 278 3.70 -24.80 -11.95
C ILE A 278 2.86 -25.81 -11.16
N LYS A 279 2.70 -25.60 -9.84
CA LYS A 279 1.85 -26.44 -9.00
C LYS A 279 0.40 -26.20 -9.38
N LYS A 280 -0.03 -26.95 -10.40
CA LYS A 280 -1.37 -27.03 -10.95
C LYS A 280 -2.34 -27.02 -9.78
N THR A 281 -3.13 -25.94 -9.71
CA THR A 281 -4.28 -25.85 -8.84
C THR A 281 -5.01 -27.16 -9.01
N VAL A 282 -4.96 -28.03 -7.99
CA VAL A 282 -5.98 -29.06 -7.85
C VAL A 282 -7.21 -28.23 -7.63
N THR A 283 -7.90 -27.93 -8.73
CA THR A 283 -9.21 -27.32 -8.68
C THR A 283 -10.00 -28.35 -7.90
N GLU A 284 -10.11 -28.16 -6.59
CA GLU A 284 -11.34 -28.47 -5.89
C GLU A 284 -12.39 -27.63 -6.61
N VAL A 285 -12.83 -28.14 -7.77
CA VAL A 285 -14.23 -28.12 -8.09
C VAL A 285 -14.80 -28.75 -6.85
N ALA A 286 -15.26 -27.90 -5.93
CA ALA A 286 -16.24 -28.29 -4.95
C ALA A 286 -17.41 -28.77 -5.80
N LEU A 287 -17.33 -30.03 -6.25
CA LEU A 287 -18.48 -30.88 -6.43
C LEU A 287 -19.10 -30.82 -5.06
N ASP A 288 -20.01 -29.86 -4.91
CA ASP A 288 -20.79 -29.68 -3.72
C ASP A 288 -21.27 -31.09 -3.35
N PRO A 289 -20.82 -31.67 -2.22
CA PRO A 289 -21.13 -33.04 -1.88
C PRO A 289 -22.65 -33.25 -1.72
N THR A 290 -23.43 -32.16 -1.71
CA THR A 290 -24.88 -32.17 -1.75
C THR A 290 -25.47 -32.29 -3.17
N GLN A 291 -24.74 -32.02 -4.25
CA GLN A 291 -25.24 -32.18 -5.64
C GLN A 291 -25.55 -33.64 -6.00
N ASN A 292 -24.94 -34.61 -5.31
CA ASN A 292 -25.25 -36.04 -5.43
C ASN A 292 -26.04 -36.60 -4.24
N MET A 293 -26.42 -35.75 -3.28
CA MET A 293 -27.41 -36.10 -2.26
C MET A 293 -28.74 -35.51 -2.68
N SER A 294 -29.53 -36.29 -3.41
CA SER A 294 -30.97 -36.09 -3.44
C SER A 294 -31.49 -36.27 -2.02
N PHE A 295 -31.50 -35.18 -1.25
CA PHE A 295 -32.31 -35.06 -0.05
C PHE A 295 -33.76 -35.20 -0.49
N ASN A 296 -34.23 -36.44 -0.54
CA ASN A 296 -35.66 -36.76 -0.56
C ASN A 296 -36.21 -36.30 0.80
N LEU A 297 -36.56 -35.01 0.87
CA LEU A 297 -37.27 -34.38 2.00
C LEU A 297 -38.75 -34.78 2.03
N SER A 298 -39.18 -35.65 1.13
CA SER A 298 -40.42 -36.40 1.25
C SER A 298 -40.28 -37.36 2.44
N LEU A 299 -40.77 -36.91 3.59
CA LEU A 299 -41.05 -37.77 4.72
C LEU A 299 -41.83 -38.99 4.22
N THR A 300 -41.39 -40.20 4.58
CA THR A 300 -42.21 -41.38 4.32
C THR A 300 -43.53 -41.24 5.10
N SER A 301 -44.60 -41.87 4.62
CA SER A 301 -45.91 -41.84 5.30
C SER A 301 -45.80 -42.25 6.77
N SER A 302 -44.92 -43.21 7.09
CA SER A 302 -44.60 -43.62 8.47
C SER A 302 -43.95 -42.53 9.33
N GLN A 303 -43.14 -41.64 8.74
CA GLN A 303 -42.51 -40.51 9.44
C GLN A 303 -43.49 -39.36 9.66
N GLN A 304 -44.43 -39.14 8.72
CA GLN A 304 -45.53 -38.19 8.92
C GLN A 304 -46.46 -38.63 10.06
N GLU A 305 -46.82 -39.91 10.10
CA GLU A 305 -47.66 -40.48 11.18
C GLU A 305 -46.95 -40.41 12.55
N SER A 306 -45.65 -40.69 12.60
CA SER A 306 -44.88 -40.58 13.86
C SER A 306 -44.79 -39.15 14.38
N ARG A 307 -44.73 -38.13 13.52
CA ARG A 307 -44.75 -36.72 13.97
C ARG A 307 -46.12 -36.28 14.48
N ALA A 308 -47.20 -36.84 13.94
CA ALA A 308 -48.57 -36.53 14.39
C ALA A 308 -48.89 -37.11 15.78
N GLN A 309 -48.11 -38.09 16.26
CA GLN A 309 -48.27 -38.71 17.57
C GLN A 309 -47.44 -38.05 18.68
N VAL A 310 -46.59 -37.06 18.37
CA VAL A 310 -45.79 -36.36 19.38
C VAL A 310 -46.68 -35.35 20.11
N PRO A 311 -46.97 -35.54 21.42
CA PRO A 311 -47.81 -34.63 22.19
C PRO A 311 -47.09 -33.28 22.32
N LEU A 312 -47.71 -32.21 21.84
CA LEU A 312 -47.16 -30.86 21.95
C LEU A 312 -47.19 -30.40 23.42
N PRO A 313 -46.04 -30.13 24.07
CA PRO A 313 -46.01 -30.04 25.53
C PRO A 313 -46.64 -28.78 26.15
N TYR A 314 -47.09 -27.80 25.38
CA TYR A 314 -47.59 -26.54 25.96
C TYR A 314 -48.69 -25.90 25.09
N ALA A 315 -49.90 -26.48 25.12
CA ALA A 315 -51.11 -25.73 24.79
C ALA A 315 -51.62 -25.09 26.09
N HIS A 316 -51.14 -23.89 26.42
CA HIS A 316 -51.69 -23.10 27.52
C HIS A 316 -53.12 -22.66 27.17
N GLU A 317 -54.10 -23.30 27.79
CA GLU A 317 -55.50 -22.86 27.77
C GLU A 317 -55.61 -21.45 28.35
N GLY A 318 -56.06 -20.50 27.53
CA GLY A 318 -56.38 -19.14 27.95
C GLY A 318 -57.59 -19.13 28.88
N LYS A 319 -57.35 -18.95 30.18
CA LYS A 319 -58.41 -18.58 31.14
C LYS A 319 -58.82 -17.12 30.91
N GLN A 320 -59.97 -16.91 30.28
CA GLN A 320 -60.69 -15.64 30.37
C GLN A 320 -61.17 -15.44 31.81
N THR A 321 -60.86 -14.28 32.40
CA THR A 321 -61.38 -13.85 33.71
C THR A 321 -62.46 -12.79 33.47
N PRO A 322 -63.62 -12.86 34.14
CA PRO A 322 -64.76 -11.99 33.87
C PRO A 322 -64.65 -10.63 34.56
N ASP A 323 -65.42 -9.70 34.02
CA ASP A 323 -65.67 -8.31 34.43
C ASP A 323 -65.71 -8.05 35.95
N SER A 324 -65.13 -6.92 36.36
CA SER A 324 -65.67 -6.12 37.45
C SER A 324 -65.39 -4.64 37.22
N ALA A 325 -66.46 -3.87 37.25
CA ALA A 325 -66.53 -2.44 36.99
C ALA A 325 -65.95 -1.58 38.12
N GLY A 326 -65.51 -0.37 37.74
CA GLY A 326 -65.69 0.84 38.54
C GLY A 326 -64.43 1.46 39.15
N SER A 327 -64.02 2.61 38.61
CA SER A 327 -64.08 3.90 39.32
C SER A 327 -63.01 4.90 38.83
N GLN A 328 -63.49 5.95 38.16
CA GLN A 328 -63.07 7.36 38.22
C GLN A 328 -61.65 7.74 38.68
N ARG A 329 -60.88 8.48 37.84
CA ARG A 329 -60.70 9.96 37.90
C ARG A 329 -59.49 10.43 37.06
N ASN A 330 -59.76 11.45 36.24
CA ASN A 330 -58.98 12.68 36.00
C ASN A 330 -57.44 12.62 36.06
N ASN A 331 -56.73 13.00 34.98
CA ASN A 331 -56.40 14.40 34.65
C ASN A 331 -55.39 14.48 33.48
N ALA A 332 -55.54 15.57 32.72
CA ALA A 332 -54.61 16.04 31.71
C ALA A 332 -53.22 16.36 32.30
N TYR A 333 -52.16 16.31 31.48
CA TYR A 333 -51.34 17.48 31.12
C TYR A 333 -50.30 17.14 30.05
N ASN A 334 -50.22 18.01 29.04
CA ASN A 334 -49.10 18.19 28.13
C ASN A 334 -47.77 18.32 28.88
N ILE A 335 -46.64 18.07 28.21
CA ILE A 335 -45.58 19.08 27.96
C ILE A 335 -44.45 18.49 27.11
N LEU A 336 -44.25 19.12 25.95
CA LEU A 336 -43.03 19.17 25.14
C LEU A 336 -41.88 19.78 25.93
N ARG A 337 -40.66 19.30 25.69
CA ARG A 337 -39.37 20.03 25.58
C ARG A 337 -38.24 19.06 25.95
N SER A 338 -37.09 19.06 25.29
CA SER A 338 -36.49 19.99 24.32
C SER A 338 -35.29 19.29 23.71
#